data_AF-A0A699K9Y2-F1
#
_entry.id   AF-A0A699K9Y2-F1
#
_cell.length_a   1.000
_cell.length_b   1.000
_cell.length_c   1.000
_cell.angle_alpha   90.00
_cell.angle_beta   90.00
_cell.angle_gamma   90.00
#
_symmetry.space_group_name_H-M   'P 1'
#
loop_
_entity.id
_entity.type
_entity.pdbx_description
1 polymer ?
#
loop_
_entity_poly.entity_id
_entity_poly.type
_entity_poly.pdbx_seq_one_letter_code
_entity_poly.pdbx_strand_id
1 'polypeptide(L)' 'MQKRKNDVKERTTLLLALPDEHQLRFSKHKTAQDLWAAILKTFDGNEATKKTKKNLLKQQYGNFKAEGSETLEQTFN' A
#
# COMPACT_ATOMS: atom_id res chain seq x y z
N MET A 1 8.06 17.96 10.50
CA MET A 1 7.24 16.94 11.20
C MET A 1 6.14 16.30 10.35
N GLN A 2 5.66 16.92 9.26
CA GLN A 2 4.59 16.37 8.39
C GLN A 2 4.91 15.01 7.74
N LYS A 3 6.14 14.81 7.24
CA LYS A 3 6.52 13.56 6.53
C LYS A 3 6.31 12.28 7.36
N ARG A 4 6.52 12.32 8.68
CA ARG A 4 6.31 11.14 9.55
C ARG A 4 4.83 10.84 9.80
N LYS A 5 3.96 11.86 9.81
CA LYS A 5 2.51 11.68 9.99
C LYS A 5 1.87 11.08 8.74
N ASN A 6 2.28 11.53 7.55
CA ASN A 6 1.83 10.96 6.29
C ASN A 6 2.28 9.52 6.14
N ASP A 7 3.55 9.20 6.40
CA ASP A 7 4.07 7.84 6.28
C ASP A 7 3.32 6.83 7.19
N VAL A 8 3.02 7.20 8.45
CA VAL A 8 2.24 6.34 9.35
C VAL A 8 0.82 6.12 8.83
N LYS A 9 0.16 7.17 8.31
CA LYS A 9 -1.20 7.08 7.76
C LYS A 9 -1.21 6.19 6.51
N GLU A 10 -0.26 6.40 5.60
CA GLU A 10 -0.09 5.61 4.38
C GLU A 10 0.23 4.15 4.68
N ARG A 11 1.09 3.88 5.66
CA ARG A 11 1.43 2.52 6.09
C ARG A 11 0.23 1.78 6.66
N THR A 12 -0.58 2.45 7.47
CA THR A 12 -1.83 1.88 7.99
C THR A 12 -2.83 1.59 6.87
N THR A 13 -3.02 2.50 5.91
CA THR A 13 -3.91 2.27 4.76
C THR A 13 -3.46 1.10 3.90
N LEU A 14 -2.15 0.99 3.61
CA LEU A 14 -1.58 -0.12 2.85
C LEU A 14 -1.75 -1.46 3.57
N LEU A 15 -1.67 -1.49 4.91
CA LEU A 15 -1.94 -2.70 5.69
C LEU A 15 -3.42 -3.07 5.68
N LEU A 16 -4.33 -2.11 5.89
CA LEU A 16 -5.78 -2.35 5.87
C LEU A 16 -6.30 -2.82 4.50
N ALA A 17 -5.64 -2.45 3.42
CA ALA A 17 -5.95 -2.92 2.08
C ALA A 17 -5.53 -4.38 1.82
N LEU A 18 -4.85 -5.04 2.78
CA LEU A 18 -4.46 -6.44 2.70
C LEU A 18 -5.34 -7.32 3.60
N PRO A 19 -5.58 -8.59 3.20
CA PRO A 19 -6.16 -9.60 4.10
C PRO A 19 -5.36 -9.72 5.39
N ASP A 20 -6.04 -9.97 6.51
CA ASP A 20 -5.46 -10.03 7.87
C ASP A 20 -4.23 -10.95 7.97
N GLU A 21 -4.28 -12.11 7.29
CA GLU A 21 -3.17 -13.07 7.18
C GLU A 21 -1.87 -12.44 6.65
N HIS A 22 -2.00 -11.49 5.72
CA HIS A 22 -0.86 -10.81 5.12
C HIS A 22 -0.45 -9.58 5.94
N GLN A 23 -1.35 -8.94 6.70
CA GLN A 23 -1.04 -7.75 7.49
C GLN A 23 0.10 -7.99 8.47
N LEU A 24 0.06 -9.11 9.20
CA LEU A 24 1.10 -9.45 10.16
C LEU A 24 2.47 -9.60 9.48
N ARG A 25 2.50 -10.23 8.30
CA ARG A 25 3.70 -10.49 7.51
C ARG A 25 4.36 -9.20 7.01
N PHE A 26 3.57 -8.17 6.76
CA PHE A 26 4.01 -6.89 6.22
C PHE A 26 4.13 -5.78 7.28
N SER A 27 3.65 -6.01 8.51
CA SER A 27 3.73 -5.06 9.63
C SER A 27 5.16 -4.64 10.02
N LYS A 28 6.15 -5.47 9.68
CA LYS A 28 7.58 -5.27 9.95
C LYS A 28 8.22 -4.10 9.18
N HIS A 29 7.59 -3.64 8.11
CA HIS A 29 8.13 -2.59 7.25
C HIS A 29 7.95 -1.23 7.93
N LYS A 30 9.04 -0.44 8.01
CA LYS A 30 9.07 0.83 8.76
C LYS A 30 8.53 2.02 7.99
N THR A 31 8.50 1.95 6.66
CA THR A 31 8.03 3.02 5.77
C THR A 31 6.98 2.49 4.80
N ALA A 32 6.11 3.37 4.32
CA ALA A 32 5.07 3.02 3.34
C ALA A 32 5.69 2.52 2.01
N GLN A 33 6.86 3.06 1.62
CA GLN A 33 7.57 2.63 0.41
C GLN A 33 8.13 1.20 0.51
N ASP A 34 8.75 0.85 1.64
CA ASP A 34 9.32 -0.49 1.86
C ASP A 34 8.21 -1.54 1.96
N LEU A 35 7.10 -1.17 2.62
CA LEU A 35 5.87 -1.95 2.66
C LEU A 35 5.32 -2.22 1.25
N TRP A 36 5.20 -1.18 0.42
CA TRP A 36 4.72 -1.30 -0.95
C TRP A 36 5.61 -2.21 -1.81
N ALA A 37 6.94 -2.04 -1.74
CA ALA A 37 7.89 -2.88 -2.47
C ALA A 37 7.78 -4.36 -2.07
N ALA A 38 7.59 -4.64 -0.77
CA ALA A 38 7.40 -6.00 -0.28
C ALA A 38 6.07 -6.62 -0.71
N ILE A 39 4.99 -5.84 -0.73
CA ILE A 39 3.68 -6.23 -1.29
C ILE A 39 3.86 -6.60 -2.75
N LEU A 40 4.47 -5.72 -3.56
CA LEU A 40 4.75 -5.97 -4.96
C LEU A 40 5.55 -7.26 -5.13
N LYS A 41 6.69 -7.42 -4.45
CA LYS A 41 7.56 -8.60 -4.54
C LYS A 41 6.86 -9.90 -4.14
N THR A 42 5.91 -9.85 -3.20
CA THR A 42 5.15 -11.05 -2.79
C THR A 42 4.09 -11.42 -3.81
N PHE A 43 3.46 -10.44 -4.46
CA PHE A 43 2.42 -10.68 -5.47
C PHE A 43 2.95 -10.75 -6.91
N ASP A 44 4.23 -10.47 -7.13
CA ASP A 44 4.92 -10.51 -8.43
C ASP A 44 4.93 -11.92 -9.06
N GLY A 45 4.93 -12.97 -8.24
CA GLY A 45 4.94 -14.37 -8.71
C GLY A 45 3.62 -14.90 -9.26
N ASN A 46 2.50 -14.15 -9.23
CA ASN A 46 1.20 -14.64 -9.70
C ASN A 46 0.52 -13.63 -10.65
N GLU A 47 0.89 -13.68 -11.93
CA GLU A 47 0.49 -12.74 -13.00
C GLU A 47 -1.02 -12.43 -13.10
N ALA A 48 -1.89 -13.42 -12.88
CA ALA A 48 -3.35 -13.21 -12.92
C ALA A 48 -3.84 -12.38 -11.72
N THR A 49 -3.22 -12.55 -10.55
CA THR A 49 -3.62 -11.89 -9.30
C THR A 49 -2.99 -10.50 -9.18
N LYS A 50 -1.87 -10.26 -9.88
CA LYS A 50 -1.19 -8.96 -10.03
C LYS A 50 -2.15 -7.87 -10.50
N LYS A 51 -2.90 -8.09 -11.59
CA LYS A 51 -3.78 -7.05 -12.16
C LYS A 51 -4.95 -6.72 -11.24
N THR A 52 -5.58 -7.73 -10.66
CA THR A 52 -6.75 -7.56 -9.79
C THR A 52 -6.38 -6.94 -8.44
N LYS A 53 -5.33 -7.45 -7.78
CA LYS A 53 -4.86 -6.88 -6.49
C LYS A 53 -4.27 -5.48 -6.65
N LYS A 54 -3.51 -5.21 -7.72
CA LYS A 54 -2.97 -3.86 -8.00
C LYS A 54 -4.10 -2.84 -8.27
N ASN A 55 -5.16 -3.23 -8.99
CA ASN A 55 -6.33 -2.38 -9.17
C ASN A 55 -7.11 -2.16 -7.87
N LEU A 56 -7.30 -3.22 -7.07
CA LEU A 56 -7.96 -3.11 -5.77
C LEU A 56 -7.19 -2.18 -4.81
N LEU A 57 -5.87 -2.35 -4.72
CA LEU A 57 -4.98 -1.47 -3.95
C LEU A 57 -5.03 -0.03 -4.48
N LYS A 58 -5.02 0.17 -5.81
CA LYS A 58 -5.20 1.50 -6.42
C LYS A 58 -6.56 2.12 -6.07
N GLN A 59 -7.64 1.33 -6.07
CA GLN A 59 -8.98 1.82 -5.77
C GLN A 59 -9.14 2.18 -4.29
N GLN A 60 -8.67 1.31 -3.38
CA GLN A 60 -8.63 1.58 -1.93
C GLN A 60 -7.78 2.82 -1.63
N TYR A 61 -6.66 2.98 -2.32
CA TYR A 61 -5.82 4.16 -2.21
C TYR A 61 -6.47 5.42 -2.79
N GLY A 62 -7.13 5.33 -3.94
CA GLY A 62 -7.85 6.43 -4.57
C GLY A 62 -8.99 6.95 -3.69
N ASN A 63 -9.73 6.03 -3.06
CA ASN A 63 -10.76 6.39 -2.08
C ASN A 63 -10.17 7.14 -0.87
N PHE A 64 -8.99 6.74 -0.40
CA PHE A 64 -8.27 7.42 0.68
C PHE A 64 -7.66 8.78 0.28
N LYS A 65 -7.19 8.93 -0.97
CA LYS A 65 -6.71 10.22 -1.53
C LYS A 65 -7.84 11.24 -1.60
N ALA A 66 -9.05 10.80 -1.97
CA ALA A 66 -10.24 11.65 -2.00
C ALA A 66 -10.61 12.22 -0.61
N GLU A 67 -10.18 11.56 0.47
CA GLU A 67 -10.29 12.06 1.85
C GLU A 67 -9.19 13.07 2.24
N GLY A 68 -8.45 13.64 1.27
CA GLY A 68 -7.59 14.82 1.47
C GLY A 68 -6.12 14.53 1.81
N SER A 69 -5.57 13.38 1.40
CA SER A 69 -4.14 13.08 1.57
C SER A 69 -3.44 12.81 0.22
N GLU A 70 -2.75 13.82 -0.31
CA GLU A 70 -1.85 13.69 -1.46
C GLU A 70 -0.45 13.21 -1.05
N THR A 71 -0.11 11.95 -1.32
CA THR A 71 1.29 11.51 -1.55
C THR A 71 1.33 10.21 -2.37
N LEU A 72 2.51 9.73 -2.80
CA LEU A 72 2.79 8.45 -3.47
C LEU A 72 2.30 8.20 -4.92
N GLU A 73 1.79 9.19 -5.64
CA GLU A 73 1.35 9.04 -7.05
C GLU A 73 2.48 8.61 -8.02
N GLN A 74 3.74 8.90 -7.68
CA GLN A 74 4.91 8.61 -8.52
C GLN A 74 5.30 7.12 -8.59
N THR A 75 4.84 6.28 -7.65
CA THR A 75 5.23 4.84 -7.60
C THR A 75 4.18 3.92 -8.25
N PHE A 76 3.07 4.49 -8.73
CA PHE A 76 1.95 3.75 -9.32
C PHE A 76 1.89 3.81 -10.86
N ASN A 77 2.79 4.57 -11.50
CA ASN A 77 3.02 4.57 -12.95
C ASN A 77 3.91 3.40 -13.35
#